data_AF-A0A6P6T9G6-F1
#
_entry.id   AF-A0A6P6T9G6-F1
#
_cell.length_a   1.000
_cell.length_b   1.000
_cell.length_c   1.000
_cell.angle_alpha   90.00
_cell.angle_beta   90.00
_cell.angle_gamma   90.00
#
_symmetry.space_group_name_H-M   'P 1'
#
loop_
_entity.id
_entity.type
_entity.pdbx_description
1 polymer ?
#
loop_
_entity_poly.entity_id
_entity_poly.type
_entity_poly.pdbx_seq_one_letter_code
_entity_poly.pdbx_strand_id
1 'polypeptide(L)'
;MTEEKKVQRRKVLAKWLKENILRLGPTFIKVGQQFSTRVDILAQEYVDQLSELQDQVPPFPSETAVSIVEEELGAPVDDMFDRFDREPIAAASLGQVHRAKVNGQEVVVKVQRPGLKDLFDIDLKNLRVIAEYLQKIDPKSDGAKRDWVAIYDECANVLYQEIDYTKEAANAELFAANFKDMDYVKVPKICWEYTTPQVLTMEYVPGIKINRIQALDQLGVDRKRLGRYAVESYLEQILSHGFFHADPHPGNIAVDDVNGGRLISMISE
;
A
#
# COMPACT_ATOMS: atom_id res chain seq x y z
N MET A 1 39.80 -0.06 -2.47
CA MET A 1 38.68 -0.60 -3.29
C MET A 1 38.19 0.55 -4.15
N THR A 2 38.20 0.40 -5.49
CA THR A 2 37.73 1.45 -6.42
C THR A 2 36.23 1.68 -6.26
N GLU A 3 35.76 2.88 -6.57
CA GLU A 3 34.35 3.25 -6.34
C GLU A 3 33.38 2.36 -7.15
N GLU A 4 33.75 2.00 -8.38
CA GLU A 4 33.01 1.01 -9.19
C GLU A 4 32.88 -0.36 -8.52
N LYS A 5 33.95 -0.84 -7.84
CA LYS A 5 33.89 -2.10 -7.09
C LYS A 5 32.97 -2.00 -5.88
N LYS A 6 32.85 -0.82 -5.25
CA LYS A 6 31.89 -0.60 -4.15
C LYS A 6 30.45 -0.63 -4.65
N VAL A 7 30.16 0.09 -5.74
CA VAL A 7 28.84 0.12 -6.40
C VAL A 7 28.40 -1.29 -6.78
N GLN A 8 29.27 -2.04 -7.47
CA GLN A 8 28.94 -3.39 -7.89
C GLN A 8 28.66 -4.33 -6.70
N ARG A 9 29.42 -4.19 -5.61
CA ARG A 9 29.18 -4.94 -4.38
C ARG A 9 27.84 -4.57 -3.74
N ARG A 10 27.49 -3.28 -3.68
CA ARG A 10 26.18 -2.83 -3.16
C ARG A 10 25.02 -3.38 -3.98
N LYS A 11 25.11 -3.40 -5.32
CA LYS A 11 24.08 -4.00 -6.18
C LYS A 11 23.83 -5.48 -5.88
N VAL A 12 24.89 -6.26 -5.72
CA VAL A 12 24.77 -7.69 -5.37
C VAL A 12 24.13 -7.87 -4.00
N LEU A 13 24.53 -7.08 -3.00
CA LEU A 13 23.96 -7.12 -1.66
C LEU A 13 22.50 -6.64 -1.62
N ALA A 14 22.15 -5.61 -2.40
CA ALA A 14 20.80 -5.09 -2.50
C ALA A 14 19.83 -6.12 -3.07
N LYS A 15 20.24 -6.83 -4.13
CA LYS A 15 19.46 -7.94 -4.69
C LYS A 15 19.27 -9.06 -3.69
N TRP A 16 20.36 -9.46 -3.01
CA TRP A 16 20.31 -10.47 -1.95
C TRP A 16 19.37 -10.04 -0.82
N LEU A 17 19.42 -8.77 -0.37
CA LEU A 17 18.54 -8.24 0.66
C LEU A 17 17.07 -8.34 0.26
N LYS A 18 16.72 -7.90 -0.96
CA LYS A 18 15.36 -7.99 -1.50
C LYS A 18 14.83 -9.42 -1.47
N GLU A 19 15.62 -10.38 -1.96
CA GLU A 19 15.23 -11.81 -1.98
C GLU A 19 14.99 -12.37 -0.57
N ASN A 20 15.76 -11.93 0.43
CA ASN A 20 15.55 -12.35 1.82
C ASN A 20 14.31 -11.68 2.43
N ILE A 21 14.07 -10.39 2.15
CA ILE A 21 12.86 -9.69 2.58
C ILE A 21 11.61 -10.40 2.07
N LEU A 22 11.58 -10.79 0.79
CA LEU A 22 10.47 -11.54 0.20
C LEU A 22 10.23 -12.88 0.90
N ARG A 23 11.29 -13.55 1.38
CA ARG A 23 11.18 -14.83 2.11
C ARG A 23 10.72 -14.66 3.55
N LEU A 24 11.07 -13.54 4.19
CA LEU A 24 10.67 -13.24 5.56
C LEU A 24 9.19 -12.86 5.66
N GLY A 25 8.60 -12.37 4.57
CA GLY A 25 7.15 -12.23 4.44
C GLY A 25 6.64 -10.81 4.69
N PRO A 26 5.32 -10.67 4.97
CA PRO A 26 4.61 -9.39 4.89
C PRO A 26 5.20 -8.24 5.70
N THR A 27 5.62 -8.48 6.94
CA THR A 27 6.21 -7.43 7.81
C THR A 27 7.45 -6.81 7.16
N PHE A 28 8.37 -7.66 6.70
CA PHE A 28 9.62 -7.21 6.11
C PHE A 28 9.43 -6.60 4.73
N ILE A 29 8.44 -7.07 3.96
CA ILE A 29 8.07 -6.46 2.68
C ILE A 29 7.63 -5.02 2.92
N LYS A 30 6.74 -4.77 3.89
CA LYS A 30 6.28 -3.42 4.22
C LYS A 30 7.40 -2.53 4.77
N VAL A 31 8.25 -3.05 5.66
CA VAL A 31 9.46 -2.34 6.10
C VAL A 31 10.35 -1.98 4.90
N GLY A 32 10.58 -2.91 3.98
CA GLY A 32 11.34 -2.68 2.76
C GLY A 32 10.74 -1.60 1.86
N GLN A 33 9.40 -1.55 1.74
CA GLN A 33 8.68 -0.50 1.01
C GLN A 33 8.84 0.87 1.69
N GLN A 34 8.75 0.96 3.03
CA GLN A 34 9.01 2.23 3.72
C GLN A 34 10.46 2.72 3.54
N PHE A 35 11.43 1.80 3.50
CA PHE A 35 12.83 2.16 3.25
C PHE A 35 13.15 2.47 1.78
N SER A 36 12.33 2.02 0.81
CA SER A 36 12.56 2.32 -0.60
C SER A 36 12.36 3.79 -0.94
N THR A 37 11.72 4.58 -0.07
CA THR A 37 11.56 6.03 -0.25
C THR A 37 12.63 6.85 0.51
N ARG A 38 13.51 6.20 1.29
CA ARG A 38 14.46 6.83 2.22
C ARG A 38 15.91 6.81 1.74
N VAL A 39 16.19 7.59 0.69
CA VAL A 39 17.55 7.79 0.15
C VAL A 39 18.53 8.46 1.14
N ASP A 40 18.00 9.09 2.19
CA ASP A 40 18.76 9.65 3.31
C ASP A 40 19.30 8.58 4.26
N ILE A 41 18.68 7.39 4.26
CA ILE A 41 19.07 6.26 5.11
C ILE A 41 19.89 5.23 4.31
N LEU A 42 19.43 4.86 3.12
CA LEU A 42 20.03 3.80 2.30
C LEU A 42 20.70 4.34 1.04
N ALA A 43 21.78 3.70 0.61
CA ALA A 43 22.40 4.01 -0.67
C ALA A 43 21.47 3.66 -1.85
N GLN A 44 21.57 4.42 -2.95
CA GLN A 44 20.67 4.32 -4.11
C GLN A 44 20.49 2.89 -4.62
N GLU A 45 21.54 2.08 -4.64
CA GLU A 45 21.45 0.72 -5.16
C GLU A 45 20.53 -0.19 -4.34
N TYR A 46 20.34 0.10 -3.04
CA TYR A 46 19.37 -0.60 -2.18
C TYR A 46 17.95 -0.08 -2.42
N VAL A 47 17.78 1.24 -2.49
CA VAL A 47 16.50 1.88 -2.78
C VAL A 47 15.89 1.37 -4.09
N ASP A 48 16.69 1.29 -5.15
CA ASP A 48 16.26 0.78 -6.45
C ASP A 48 15.72 -0.65 -6.37
N GLN A 49 16.40 -1.53 -5.62
CA GLN A 49 15.97 -2.93 -5.45
C GLN A 49 14.76 -3.06 -4.54
N LEU A 50 14.66 -2.27 -3.46
CA LEU A 50 13.52 -2.31 -2.55
C LEU A 50 12.25 -1.74 -3.19
N SER A 51 12.38 -0.83 -4.16
CA SER A 51 11.24 -0.31 -4.94
C SER A 51 10.50 -1.41 -5.71
N GLU A 52 11.20 -2.51 -6.07
CA GLU A 52 10.59 -3.68 -6.73
C GLU A 52 9.71 -4.51 -5.76
N LEU A 53 9.73 -4.25 -4.45
CA LEU A 53 8.86 -4.94 -3.47
C LEU A 53 7.39 -4.53 -3.58
N GLN A 54 7.07 -3.52 -4.39
CA GLN A 54 5.69 -3.05 -4.63
C GLN A 54 4.93 -3.94 -5.65
N ASP A 55 5.55 -5.05 -6.10
CA ASP A 55 4.97 -6.02 -7.02
C ASP A 55 3.89 -6.92 -6.36
N GLN A 56 3.04 -7.51 -7.22
CA GLN A 56 1.94 -8.40 -6.81
C GLN A 56 2.46 -9.66 -6.12
N VAL A 57 2.02 -9.88 -4.89
CA VAL A 57 2.28 -11.11 -4.13
C VAL A 57 1.18 -12.14 -4.49
N PRO A 58 1.48 -13.45 -4.55
CA PRO A 58 0.45 -14.46 -4.78
C PRO A 58 -0.71 -14.36 -3.77
N PRO A 59 -1.96 -14.60 -4.21
CA PRO A 59 -3.10 -14.69 -3.31
C PRO A 59 -2.96 -15.88 -2.36
N PHE A 60 -3.61 -15.81 -1.22
CA PHE A 60 -3.82 -16.95 -0.34
C PHE A 60 -5.12 -17.67 -0.72
N PRO A 61 -5.39 -18.89 -0.21
CA PRO A 61 -6.57 -19.66 -0.62
C PRO A 61 -7.87 -18.87 -0.42
N SER A 62 -8.69 -18.84 -1.47
CA SER A 62 -9.96 -18.11 -1.50
C SER A 62 -10.90 -18.52 -0.37
N GLU A 63 -10.96 -19.81 -0.04
CA GLU A 63 -11.78 -20.32 1.05
C GLU A 63 -11.38 -19.73 2.41
N THR A 64 -10.08 -19.49 2.64
CA THR A 64 -9.62 -18.80 3.85
C THR A 64 -10.08 -17.35 3.87
N ALA A 65 -10.06 -16.65 2.73
CA ALA A 65 -10.55 -15.28 2.64
C ALA A 65 -12.06 -15.20 2.91
N VAL A 66 -12.83 -16.12 2.33
CA VAL A 66 -14.28 -16.24 2.58
C VAL A 66 -14.54 -16.48 4.06
N SER A 67 -13.85 -17.44 4.70
CA SER A 67 -14.03 -17.70 6.13
C SER A 67 -13.73 -16.48 7.01
N ILE A 68 -12.69 -15.70 6.69
CA ILE A 68 -12.39 -14.46 7.42
C ILE A 68 -13.54 -13.45 7.28
N VAL A 69 -14.07 -13.28 6.06
CA VAL A 69 -15.20 -12.36 5.82
C VAL A 69 -16.44 -12.81 6.61
N GLU A 70 -16.74 -14.10 6.62
CA GLU A 70 -17.89 -14.64 7.35
C GLU A 70 -17.73 -14.54 8.87
N GLU A 71 -16.52 -14.75 9.39
CA GLU A 71 -16.21 -14.58 10.81
C GLU A 71 -16.33 -13.12 11.25
N GLU A 72 -15.77 -12.18 10.48
CA GLU A 72 -15.74 -10.76 10.82
C GLU A 72 -17.11 -10.10 10.68
N LEU A 73 -17.92 -10.52 9.70
CA LEU A 73 -19.24 -9.93 9.44
C LEU A 73 -20.40 -10.72 10.06
N GLY A 74 -20.13 -11.94 10.55
CA GLY A 74 -21.08 -12.73 11.35
C GLY A 74 -22.16 -13.48 10.56
N ALA A 75 -22.04 -13.58 9.23
CA ALA A 75 -22.96 -14.32 8.37
C ALA A 75 -22.26 -14.87 7.12
N PRO A 76 -22.83 -15.88 6.43
CA PRO A 76 -22.30 -16.38 5.16
C PRO A 76 -22.22 -15.30 4.08
N VAL A 77 -21.20 -15.33 3.23
CA VAL A 77 -21.05 -14.32 2.14
C VAL A 77 -22.24 -14.33 1.18
N ASP A 78 -22.85 -15.50 0.97
CA ASP A 78 -23.98 -15.69 0.07
C ASP A 78 -25.30 -15.09 0.64
N ASP A 79 -25.36 -14.83 1.96
CA ASP A 79 -26.49 -14.17 2.62
C ASP A 79 -26.31 -12.64 2.68
N MET A 80 -25.06 -12.17 2.70
CA MET A 80 -24.68 -10.77 2.87
C MET A 80 -24.52 -10.00 1.56
N PHE A 81 -24.10 -10.68 0.49
CA PHE A 81 -23.80 -10.10 -0.80
C PHE A 81 -24.71 -10.68 -1.89
N ASP A 82 -25.21 -9.84 -2.79
CA ASP A 82 -25.93 -10.27 -4.00
C ASP A 82 -25.06 -11.17 -4.90
N ARG A 83 -23.74 -10.95 -4.86
CA ARG A 83 -22.70 -11.72 -5.55
C ARG A 83 -21.39 -11.56 -4.79
N PHE A 84 -20.66 -12.64 -4.56
CA PHE A 84 -19.28 -12.59 -4.08
C PHE A 84 -18.38 -13.44 -4.98
N ASP A 85 -17.42 -12.81 -5.65
CA ASP A 85 -16.47 -13.50 -6.52
C ASP A 85 -15.37 -14.12 -5.64
N ARG A 86 -15.43 -15.45 -5.48
CA ARG A 86 -14.45 -16.21 -4.66
C ARG A 86 -13.03 -16.08 -5.19
N GLU A 87 -12.84 -15.91 -6.49
CA GLU A 87 -11.52 -15.64 -7.05
C GLU A 87 -11.12 -14.17 -6.83
N PRO A 88 -9.95 -13.88 -6.23
CA PRO A 88 -9.51 -12.52 -6.01
C PRO A 88 -9.13 -11.82 -7.33
N ILE A 89 -9.48 -10.55 -7.46
CA ILE A 89 -9.07 -9.71 -8.58
C ILE A 89 -7.68 -9.12 -8.43
N ALA A 90 -7.18 -9.05 -7.19
CA ALA A 90 -5.84 -8.56 -6.87
C ALA A 90 -5.36 -9.15 -5.55
N ALA A 91 -4.04 -9.23 -5.39
CA ALA A 91 -3.38 -9.58 -4.14
C ALA A 91 -2.20 -8.63 -3.88
N ALA A 92 -1.98 -8.33 -2.61
CA ALA A 92 -0.95 -7.43 -2.12
C ALA A 92 -0.24 -8.06 -0.90
N SER A 93 0.67 -7.30 -0.29
CA SER A 93 1.46 -7.74 0.87
C SER A 93 0.59 -8.07 2.09
N LEU A 94 -0.40 -7.22 2.42
CA LEU A 94 -1.24 -7.38 3.61
C LEU A 94 -2.51 -8.20 3.39
N GLY A 95 -2.93 -8.41 2.14
CA GLY A 95 -4.24 -9.01 1.88
C GLY A 95 -4.51 -9.27 0.40
N GLN A 96 -5.74 -9.64 0.10
CA GLN A 96 -6.24 -9.79 -1.26
C GLN A 96 -7.62 -9.17 -1.42
N VAL A 97 -8.02 -8.89 -2.65
CA VAL A 97 -9.22 -8.12 -2.98
C VAL A 97 -10.15 -8.97 -3.82
N HIS A 98 -11.38 -9.11 -3.38
CA HIS A 98 -12.47 -9.79 -4.07
C HIS A 98 -13.45 -8.79 -4.64
N ARG A 99 -14.08 -9.11 -5.76
CA ARG A 99 -15.23 -8.34 -6.26
C ARG A 99 -16.50 -8.91 -5.63
N ALA A 100 -17.41 -8.01 -5.28
CA ALA A 100 -18.71 -8.40 -4.81
C ALA A 100 -19.78 -7.39 -5.27
N LYS A 101 -21.03 -7.70 -4.97
CA LYS A 101 -22.16 -6.84 -5.20
C LYS A 101 -23.05 -6.86 -3.96
N VAL A 102 -23.49 -5.70 -3.51
CA VAL A 102 -24.34 -5.55 -2.33
C VAL A 102 -25.41 -4.49 -2.58
N ASN A 103 -26.67 -4.81 -2.33
CA ASN A 103 -27.80 -3.90 -2.53
C ASN A 103 -27.82 -3.26 -3.93
N GLY A 104 -27.43 -4.00 -4.97
CA GLY A 104 -27.34 -3.51 -6.34
C GLY A 104 -26.03 -2.78 -6.70
N GLN A 105 -25.18 -2.44 -5.73
CA GLN A 105 -23.92 -1.71 -5.92
C GLN A 105 -22.73 -2.65 -6.07
N GLU A 106 -21.86 -2.40 -7.06
CA GLU A 106 -20.59 -3.11 -7.21
C GLU A 106 -19.57 -2.62 -6.19
N VAL A 107 -18.95 -3.55 -5.47
CA VAL A 107 -17.98 -3.27 -4.40
C VAL A 107 -16.76 -4.17 -4.54
N VAL A 108 -15.69 -3.78 -3.86
CA VAL A 108 -14.53 -4.63 -3.60
C VAL A 108 -14.40 -4.88 -2.11
N VAL A 109 -14.03 -6.12 -1.77
CA VAL A 109 -13.83 -6.58 -0.40
C VAL A 109 -12.36 -6.96 -0.27
N LYS A 110 -11.59 -6.12 0.42
CA LYS A 110 -10.18 -6.35 0.73
C LYS A 110 -10.12 -7.11 2.06
N VAL A 111 -9.48 -8.28 2.03
CA VAL A 111 -9.39 -9.21 3.16
C VAL A 111 -7.94 -9.35 3.57
N GLN A 112 -7.64 -9.19 4.87
CA GLN A 112 -6.30 -9.38 5.40
C GLN A 112 -5.81 -10.82 5.26
N ARG A 113 -4.49 -11.00 5.19
CA ARG A 113 -3.88 -12.32 5.28
C ARG A 113 -4.15 -12.93 6.66
N PRO A 114 -4.41 -14.25 6.74
CA PRO A 114 -4.66 -14.92 8.01
C PRO A 114 -3.45 -14.79 8.95
N GLY A 115 -3.72 -14.49 10.24
CA GLY A 115 -2.68 -14.41 11.28
C GLY A 115 -1.72 -13.22 11.15
N LEU A 116 -2.05 -12.23 10.31
CA LEU A 116 -1.17 -11.09 10.02
C LEU A 116 -0.80 -10.29 11.28
N LYS A 117 -1.77 -10.05 12.17
CA LYS A 117 -1.56 -9.30 13.41
C LYS A 117 -0.54 -9.99 14.34
N ASP A 118 -0.72 -11.30 14.57
CA ASP A 118 0.19 -12.07 15.44
C ASP A 118 1.60 -12.13 14.84
N LEU A 119 1.70 -12.28 13.51
CA LEU A 119 2.96 -12.23 12.80
C LEU A 119 3.69 -10.90 13.02
N PHE A 120 2.97 -9.78 12.83
CA PHE A 120 3.52 -8.43 13.03
C PHE A 120 3.95 -8.19 14.48
N ASP A 121 3.14 -8.63 15.45
CA ASP A 121 3.46 -8.49 16.87
C ASP A 121 4.74 -9.23 17.28
N ILE A 122 5.06 -10.35 16.63
CA ILE A 122 6.30 -11.09 16.84
C ILE A 122 7.46 -10.41 16.12
N ASP A 123 7.28 -10.07 14.85
CA ASP A 123 8.34 -9.50 14.01
C ASP A 123 8.78 -8.11 14.50
N LEU A 124 7.83 -7.25 14.87
CA LEU A 124 8.14 -5.90 15.38
C LEU A 124 8.91 -5.98 16.71
N LYS A 125 8.57 -6.91 17.60
CA LYS A 125 9.36 -7.14 18.83
C LYS A 125 10.81 -7.51 18.51
N ASN A 126 11.03 -8.38 17.53
CA ASN A 126 12.38 -8.75 17.10
C ASN A 126 13.12 -7.58 16.43
N LEU A 127 12.43 -6.81 15.59
CA LEU A 127 12.99 -5.62 14.94
C LEU A 127 13.39 -4.55 15.97
N ARG A 128 12.66 -4.40 17.07
CA ARG A 128 13.04 -3.49 18.16
C ARG A 128 14.39 -3.86 18.77
N VAL A 129 14.62 -5.14 19.03
CA VAL A 129 15.90 -5.63 19.58
C VAL A 129 17.04 -5.34 18.59
N ILE A 130 16.79 -5.53 17.29
CA ILE A 130 17.76 -5.21 16.23
C ILE A 130 18.05 -3.71 16.20
N ALA A 131 17.01 -2.86 16.26
CA ALA A 131 17.14 -1.41 16.27
C ALA A 131 17.97 -0.91 17.47
N GLU A 132 17.70 -1.44 18.67
CA GLU A 132 18.49 -1.14 19.87
C GLU A 132 19.95 -1.58 19.76
N TYR A 133 20.21 -2.71 19.11
CA TYR A 133 21.56 -3.18 18.84
C TYR A 133 22.27 -2.27 17.84
N LEU A 134 21.63 -1.97 16.71
CA LEU A 134 22.15 -1.06 15.68
C LEU A 134 22.47 0.32 16.29
N GLN A 135 21.59 0.84 17.14
CA GLN A 135 21.82 2.11 17.83
C GLN A 135 23.12 2.16 18.65
N LYS A 136 23.52 1.03 19.22
CA LYS A 136 24.76 0.90 20.02
C LYS A 136 26.00 0.74 19.16
N ILE A 137 25.88 0.05 18.03
CA ILE A 137 27.04 -0.26 17.17
C ILE A 137 27.24 0.72 16.02
N ASP A 138 26.25 1.55 15.70
CA ASP A 138 26.30 2.48 14.58
C ASP A 138 27.50 3.43 14.73
N PRO A 139 28.54 3.27 13.88
CA PRO A 139 29.64 4.19 13.88
C PRO A 139 29.10 5.48 13.24
N LYS A 140 28.75 6.47 14.07
CA LYS A 140 28.24 7.80 13.69
C LYS A 140 29.22 8.64 12.84
N SER A 141 30.11 7.98 12.12
CA SER A 141 31.27 8.49 11.40
C SER A 141 31.00 8.83 9.93
N ASP A 142 29.85 8.47 9.37
CA ASP A 142 29.45 8.83 8.01
C ASP A 142 28.63 10.13 7.91
N GLY A 143 28.41 10.81 9.04
CA GLY A 143 27.72 12.09 9.13
C GLY A 143 26.18 11.99 9.14
N ALA A 144 25.61 10.80 8.96
CA ALA A 144 24.18 10.59 9.06
C ALA A 144 23.78 10.42 10.54
N LYS A 145 22.95 11.33 11.06
CA LYS A 145 22.34 11.19 12.40
C LYS A 145 21.18 10.20 12.32
N ARG A 146 21.47 8.91 12.26
CA ARG A 146 20.47 7.85 12.30
C ARG A 146 20.10 7.57 13.76
N ASP A 147 18.82 7.68 14.06
CA ASP A 147 18.24 7.16 15.30
C ASP A 147 17.46 5.90 14.94
N TRP A 148 18.09 4.74 15.13
CA TRP A 148 17.53 3.46 14.70
C TRP A 148 16.28 3.09 15.51
N VAL A 149 16.21 3.52 16.78
CA VAL A 149 15.05 3.26 17.62
C VAL A 149 13.89 4.15 17.19
N ALA A 150 14.13 5.44 16.95
CA ALA A 150 13.09 6.34 16.45
C ALA A 150 12.60 5.94 15.05
N ILE A 151 13.50 5.52 14.15
CA ILE A 151 13.13 4.98 12.84
C ILE A 151 12.25 3.73 13.01
N TYR A 152 12.63 2.82 13.91
CA TYR A 152 11.83 1.63 14.21
C TYR A 152 10.44 2.01 14.75
N ASP A 153 10.37 2.92 15.73
CA ASP A 153 9.10 3.32 16.35
C ASP A 153 8.16 3.92 15.31
N GLU A 154 8.67 4.74 14.40
CA GLU A 154 7.89 5.30 13.29
C GLU A 154 7.40 4.21 12.33
N CYS A 155 8.30 3.31 11.90
CA CYS A 155 7.93 2.18 11.04
C CYS A 155 6.84 1.30 11.68
N ALA A 156 7.01 0.98 12.96
CA ALA A 156 6.06 0.18 13.71
C ALA A 156 4.69 0.87 13.82
N ASN A 157 4.67 2.17 14.10
CA ASN A 157 3.44 2.96 14.17
C ASN A 157 2.68 2.95 12.85
N VAL A 158 3.35 3.20 11.73
CA VAL A 158 2.75 3.15 10.39
C VAL A 158 2.21 1.76 10.10
N LEU A 159 2.97 0.70 10.41
CA LEU A 159 2.51 -0.67 10.19
C LEU A 159 1.27 -1.03 11.01
N TYR A 160 1.20 -0.60 12.27
CA TYR A 160 0.00 -0.77 13.10
C TYR A 160 -1.21 0.03 12.62
N GLN A 161 -0.99 1.09 11.83
CA GLN A 161 -2.08 1.81 11.17
C GLN A 161 -2.56 1.05 9.93
N GLU A 162 -1.65 0.49 9.13
CA GLU A 162 -2.00 -0.25 7.90
C GLU A 162 -2.72 -1.58 8.16
N ILE A 163 -2.43 -2.28 9.27
CA ILE A 163 -3.11 -3.54 9.61
C ILE A 163 -4.47 -3.34 10.27
N ASP A 164 -4.94 -2.10 10.43
CA ASP A 164 -6.29 -1.81 10.90
C ASP A 164 -7.06 -1.10 9.78
N TYR A 165 -7.83 -1.88 9.03
CA TYR A 165 -8.57 -1.38 7.87
C TYR A 165 -9.64 -0.35 8.23
N THR A 166 -10.04 -0.21 9.50
CA THR A 166 -10.93 0.88 9.91
C THR A 166 -10.24 2.24 9.85
N LYS A 167 -8.93 2.29 10.06
CA LYS A 167 -8.13 3.52 9.91
C LYS A 167 -7.95 3.87 8.43
N GLU A 168 -7.66 2.88 7.59
CA GLU A 168 -7.61 3.07 6.13
C GLU A 168 -8.93 3.61 5.59
N ALA A 169 -10.06 3.05 6.04
CA ALA A 169 -11.41 3.53 5.70
C ALA A 169 -11.65 4.99 6.13
N ALA A 170 -11.30 5.34 7.38
CA ALA A 170 -11.47 6.70 7.88
C ALA A 170 -10.58 7.72 7.14
N ASN A 171 -9.34 7.33 6.83
CA ASN A 171 -8.44 8.13 6.01
C ASN A 171 -9.00 8.35 4.60
N ALA A 172 -9.66 7.33 4.02
CA ALA A 172 -10.23 7.41 2.68
C ALA A 172 -11.41 8.38 2.64
N GLU A 173 -12.25 8.40 3.68
CA GLU A 173 -13.33 9.38 3.80
C GLU A 173 -12.82 10.81 3.99
N LEU A 174 -11.79 11.00 4.82
CA LEU A 174 -11.14 12.30 4.97
C LEU A 174 -10.56 12.78 3.64
N PHE A 175 -9.88 11.89 2.91
CA PHE A 175 -9.35 12.15 1.59
C PHE A 175 -10.48 12.53 0.61
N ALA A 176 -11.59 11.77 0.59
CA ALA A 176 -12.75 12.08 -0.24
C ALA A 176 -13.35 13.46 0.08
N ALA A 177 -13.40 13.85 1.36
CA ALA A 177 -13.92 15.15 1.77
C ALA A 177 -13.02 16.31 1.31
N ASN A 178 -11.69 16.13 1.34
CA ASN A 178 -10.73 17.11 0.86
C ASN A 178 -10.84 17.33 -0.67
N PHE A 179 -11.12 16.27 -1.42
CA PHE A 179 -11.21 16.30 -2.89
C PHE A 179 -12.63 16.49 -3.45
N LYS A 180 -13.63 16.78 -2.61
CA LYS A 180 -15.04 16.85 -3.01
C LYS A 180 -15.33 17.85 -4.15
N ASP A 181 -14.52 18.91 -4.26
CA ASP A 181 -14.69 20.00 -5.23
C ASP A 181 -13.78 19.80 -6.48
N MET A 182 -13.09 18.65 -6.57
CA MET A 182 -12.16 18.32 -7.65
C MET A 182 -12.66 17.17 -8.51
N ASP A 183 -13.33 17.49 -9.62
CA ASP A 183 -13.94 16.52 -10.54
C ASP A 183 -12.97 15.56 -11.25
N TYR A 184 -11.66 15.79 -11.09
CA TYR A 184 -10.58 14.96 -11.64
C TYR A 184 -9.99 13.97 -10.63
N VAL A 185 -10.47 13.94 -9.38
CA VAL A 185 -10.10 12.94 -8.36
C VAL A 185 -11.34 12.15 -7.95
N LYS A 186 -11.22 10.82 -7.99
CA LYS A 186 -12.24 9.89 -7.54
C LYS A 186 -11.69 9.07 -6.37
N VAL A 187 -12.42 9.10 -5.28
CA VAL A 187 -12.17 8.26 -4.10
C VAL A 187 -13.34 7.28 -3.98
N PRO A 188 -13.08 5.97 -3.90
CA PRO A 188 -14.12 4.98 -3.63
C PRO A 188 -14.86 5.27 -2.33
N LYS A 189 -16.20 5.16 -2.34
CA LYS A 189 -16.98 5.28 -1.10
C LYS A 189 -16.80 4.03 -0.23
N ILE A 190 -16.64 4.23 1.08
CA ILE A 190 -16.55 3.12 2.04
C ILE A 190 -17.95 2.56 2.35
N CYS A 191 -18.05 1.24 2.46
CA CYS A 191 -19.23 0.53 2.94
C CYS A 191 -18.98 0.08 4.39
N TRP A 192 -19.23 0.96 5.35
CA TRP A 192 -18.92 0.73 6.77
C TRP A 192 -19.64 -0.47 7.38
N GLU A 193 -20.86 -0.76 6.92
CA GLU A 193 -21.63 -1.94 7.35
C GLU A 193 -20.90 -3.27 7.06
N TYR A 194 -19.98 -3.26 6.10
CA TYR A 194 -19.19 -4.42 5.67
C TYR A 194 -17.69 -4.20 5.91
N THR A 195 -17.33 -3.32 6.84
CA THR A 195 -15.94 -2.96 7.15
C THR A 195 -15.63 -3.22 8.62
N THR A 196 -14.52 -3.90 8.86
CA THR A 196 -13.98 -4.27 10.17
C THR A 196 -12.46 -4.02 10.18
N PRO A 197 -11.74 -4.25 11.28
CA PRO A 197 -10.28 -4.16 11.27
C PRO A 197 -9.59 -5.09 10.26
N GLN A 198 -10.20 -6.23 9.91
CA GLN A 198 -9.61 -7.22 8.98
C GLN A 198 -10.25 -7.26 7.58
N VAL A 199 -11.40 -6.60 7.38
CA VAL A 199 -12.13 -6.56 6.12
C VAL A 199 -12.44 -5.11 5.75
N LEU A 200 -12.05 -4.66 4.57
CA LEU A 200 -12.38 -3.34 4.05
C LEU A 200 -13.28 -3.48 2.83
N THR A 201 -14.49 -2.93 2.90
CA THR A 201 -15.41 -2.93 1.76
C THR A 201 -15.60 -1.51 1.23
N MET A 202 -15.43 -1.34 -0.08
CA MET A 202 -15.57 -0.04 -0.75
C MET A 202 -16.14 -0.17 -2.16
N GLU A 203 -16.65 0.93 -2.69
CA GLU A 203 -17.13 1.06 -4.07
C GLU A 203 -16.11 0.51 -5.07
N TYR A 204 -16.57 -0.35 -5.99
CA TYR A 204 -15.73 -0.77 -7.09
C TYR A 204 -15.68 0.32 -8.16
N VAL A 205 -14.51 0.90 -8.37
CA VAL A 205 -14.26 1.87 -9.44
C VAL A 205 -13.36 1.22 -10.49
N PRO A 206 -13.86 0.95 -11.72
CA PRO A 206 -13.03 0.45 -12.80
C PRO A 206 -11.96 1.47 -13.19
N GLY A 207 -10.71 1.04 -13.34
CA GLY A 207 -9.62 1.91 -13.73
C GLY A 207 -8.39 1.16 -14.22
N ILE A 208 -7.56 1.86 -15.00
CA ILE A 208 -6.27 1.39 -15.50
C ILE A 208 -5.17 1.95 -14.60
N LYS A 209 -4.30 1.09 -14.07
CA LYS A 209 -3.15 1.56 -13.26
C LYS A 209 -2.34 2.62 -14.01
N ILE A 210 -1.92 3.68 -13.32
CA ILE A 210 -1.25 4.84 -13.94
C ILE A 210 0.08 4.48 -14.63
N ASN A 211 0.73 3.38 -14.22
CA ASN A 211 1.96 2.88 -14.85
C ASN A 211 1.73 2.10 -16.16
N ARG A 212 0.49 1.77 -16.54
CA ARG A 212 0.18 1.04 -17.78
C ARG A 212 0.02 1.98 -18.97
N ILE A 213 1.13 2.62 -19.37
CA ILE A 213 1.14 3.67 -20.41
C ILE A 213 0.43 3.27 -21.70
N GLN A 214 0.70 2.07 -22.23
CA GLN A 214 0.07 1.62 -23.48
C GLN A 214 -1.46 1.49 -23.36
N ALA A 215 -1.95 1.05 -22.20
CA ALA A 215 -3.37 0.92 -21.96
C ALA A 215 -4.05 2.29 -21.79
N LEU A 216 -3.34 3.27 -21.19
CA LEU A 216 -3.81 4.66 -21.11
C LEU A 216 -3.86 5.33 -22.50
N ASP A 217 -2.87 5.07 -23.36
CA ASP A 217 -2.87 5.56 -24.74
C ASP A 217 -4.05 4.98 -25.52
N GLN A 218 -4.40 3.70 -25.32
CA GLN A 218 -5.58 3.07 -25.90
C GLN A 218 -6.91 3.59 -25.34
N LEU A 219 -6.93 3.97 -24.06
CA LEU A 219 -8.07 4.62 -23.40
C LEU A 219 -8.32 6.04 -23.96
N GLY A 220 -7.34 6.63 -24.67
CA GLY A 220 -7.48 7.93 -25.31
C GLY A 220 -7.35 9.12 -24.34
N VAL A 221 -6.79 8.90 -23.15
CA VAL A 221 -6.65 9.94 -22.13
C VAL A 221 -5.41 10.79 -22.38
N ASP A 222 -5.52 12.12 -22.21
CA ASP A 222 -4.37 13.03 -22.32
C ASP A 222 -3.41 12.86 -21.13
N ARG A 223 -2.28 12.20 -21.38
CA ARG A 223 -1.23 11.98 -20.37
C ARG A 223 -0.62 13.26 -19.81
N LYS A 224 -0.56 14.36 -20.58
CA LYS A 224 -0.07 15.65 -20.05
C LYS A 224 -1.05 16.21 -19.03
N ARG A 225 -2.35 16.11 -19.32
CA ARG A 225 -3.41 16.51 -18.40
C ARG A 225 -3.41 15.65 -17.14
N LEU A 226 -3.26 14.32 -17.27
CA LEU A 226 -3.13 13.41 -16.12
C LEU A 226 -1.91 13.74 -15.25
N GLY A 227 -0.76 13.99 -15.88
CA GLY A 227 0.46 14.39 -15.16
C GLY A 227 0.26 15.68 -14.37
N ARG A 228 -0.43 16.67 -14.97
CA ARG A 228 -0.81 17.91 -14.27
C ARG A 228 -1.74 17.62 -13.10
N TYR A 229 -2.79 16.81 -13.28
CA TYR A 229 -3.71 16.43 -12.20
C TYR A 229 -3.01 15.70 -11.06
N ALA A 230 -2.03 14.85 -11.35
CA ALA A 230 -1.29 14.15 -10.32
C ALA A 230 -0.50 15.15 -9.46
N VAL A 231 0.20 16.08 -10.09
CA VAL A 231 0.94 17.14 -9.40
C VAL A 231 0.00 18.08 -8.62
N GLU A 232 -1.08 18.56 -9.24
CA GLU A 232 -2.08 19.43 -8.59
C GLU A 232 -2.70 18.74 -7.38
N SER A 233 -3.09 17.47 -7.51
CA SER A 233 -3.65 16.71 -6.39
C SER A 233 -2.67 16.56 -5.22
N TYR A 234 -1.38 16.37 -5.50
CA TYR A 234 -0.36 16.23 -4.46
C TYR A 234 -0.04 17.56 -3.78
N LEU A 235 0.00 18.66 -4.56
CA LEU A 235 0.16 20.00 -4.01
C LEU A 235 -1.03 20.39 -3.13
N GLU A 236 -2.26 20.06 -3.52
CA GLU A 236 -3.45 20.31 -2.71
C GLU A 236 -3.39 19.61 -1.36
N GLN A 237 -3.01 18.33 -1.35
CA GLN A 237 -2.84 17.53 -0.13
C GLN A 237 -1.87 18.20 0.85
N ILE A 238 -0.72 18.66 0.37
CA ILE A 238 0.34 19.25 1.20
C ILE A 238 -0.03 20.68 1.62
N LEU A 239 -0.41 21.52 0.67
CA LEU A 239 -0.49 22.97 0.86
C LEU A 239 -1.85 23.43 1.40
N SER A 240 -2.93 22.74 1.04
CA SER A 240 -4.30 23.13 1.45
C SER A 240 -4.80 22.34 2.66
N HIS A 241 -4.50 21.04 2.72
CA HIS A 241 -5.10 20.17 3.73
C HIS A 241 -4.13 19.73 4.84
N GLY A 242 -2.82 19.73 4.58
CA GLY A 242 -1.84 19.16 5.50
C GLY A 242 -2.06 17.66 5.75
N PHE A 243 -2.79 17.00 4.86
CA PHE A 243 -3.10 15.58 4.88
C PHE A 243 -2.80 15.02 3.49
N PHE A 244 -1.78 14.18 3.40
CA PHE A 244 -1.23 13.72 2.14
C PHE A 244 -0.98 12.22 2.17
N HIS A 245 -1.12 11.60 1.02
CA HIS A 245 -0.76 10.20 0.83
C HIS A 245 0.77 10.07 0.88
N ALA A 246 1.28 9.34 1.86
CA ALA A 246 2.71 9.24 2.12
C ALA A 246 3.45 8.34 1.10
N ASP A 247 2.73 7.48 0.38
CA ASP A 247 3.27 6.62 -0.68
C ASP A 247 2.40 6.68 -1.97
N PRO A 248 2.51 7.75 -2.79
CA PRO A 248 1.79 7.87 -4.05
C PRO A 248 2.39 6.98 -5.14
N HIS A 249 2.72 5.74 -4.80
CA HIS A 249 3.21 4.74 -5.73
C HIS A 249 2.17 4.48 -6.83
N PRO A 250 2.60 4.29 -8.09
CA PRO A 250 1.69 3.94 -9.19
C PRO A 250 0.75 2.75 -8.96
N GLY A 251 1.01 1.90 -7.96
CA GLY A 251 0.11 0.84 -7.52
C GLY A 251 -1.19 1.33 -6.89
N ASN A 252 -1.18 2.52 -6.26
CA ASN A 252 -2.32 3.10 -5.53
C ASN A 252 -3.11 4.11 -6.37
N ILE A 253 -2.69 4.37 -7.60
CA ILE A 253 -3.35 5.32 -8.51
C ILE A 253 -3.79 4.59 -9.77
N ALA A 254 -5.10 4.63 -10.03
CA ALA A 254 -5.70 4.19 -11.28
C ALA A 254 -6.29 5.38 -12.04
N VAL A 255 -6.64 5.17 -13.30
CA VAL A 255 -7.19 6.19 -14.20
C VAL A 255 -8.40 5.62 -14.93
N ASP A 256 -9.49 6.39 -14.97
CA ASP A 256 -10.64 6.12 -15.84
C ASP A 256 -10.75 7.15 -16.97
N ASP A 257 -11.71 6.96 -17.89
CA ASP A 257 -11.98 7.84 -19.03
C ASP A 257 -13.02 8.94 -18.73
N VAL A 258 -13.56 8.97 -17.52
CA VAL A 258 -14.58 9.94 -17.12
C VAL A 258 -13.96 11.35 -17.12
N ASN A 259 -14.72 12.37 -17.51
CA ASN A 259 -14.26 13.77 -17.59
C ASN A 259 -12.98 14.00 -18.44
N GLY A 260 -12.65 13.05 -19.32
CA GLY A 260 -11.42 13.06 -20.12
C GLY A 260 -10.18 12.67 -19.32
N GLY A 261 -10.34 11.85 -18.27
CA GLY A 261 -9.28 11.32 -17.42
C GLY A 261 -9.41 11.77 -15.97
N ARG A 262 -9.84 10.88 -15.06
CA ARG A 262 -9.75 11.12 -13.60
C ARG A 262 -8.72 10.22 -12.96
N LEU A 263 -8.10 10.72 -11.91
CA LEU A 263 -7.27 9.96 -10.99
C LEU A 263 -8.18 9.26 -9.98
N ILE A 264 -8.07 7.95 -9.89
CA ILE A 264 -8.73 7.14 -8.87
C ILE A 264 -7.70 6.84 -7.80
N SER A 265 -7.90 7.37 -6.60
CA SER A 265 -7.07 7.04 -5.43
C SER A 265 -7.60 5.76 -4.82
N MET A 266 -6.81 4.68 -4.90
CA MET A 266 -7.25 3.35 -4.52
C MET A 266 -7.01 3.04 -3.03
N ILE A 267 -6.15 3.82 -2.36
CA ILE A 267 -5.73 3.62 -0.96
C ILE A 267 -5.33 4.99 -0.37
N SER A 268 -5.59 5.21 0.92
CA SER A 268 -5.10 6.36 1.70
C SER A 268 -4.35 5.85 2.93
N GLU A 269 -3.09 5.46 2.71
CA GLU A 269 -2.07 5.27 3.75
C GLU A 269 -1.37 6.61 4.03
#